data_AF-A0A925VQM0-F1
#
_entry.id   AF-A0A925VQM0-F1
#
_cell.length_a   1.000
_cell.length_b   1.000
_cell.length_c   1.000
_cell.angle_alpha   90.00
_cell.angle_beta   90.00
_cell.angle_gamma   90.00
#
_symmetry.space_group_name_H-M   'P 1'
#
loop_
_entity.id
_entity.type
_entity.pdbx_description
1 polymer ?
#
loop_
_entity_poly.entity_id
_entity_poly.type
_entity_poly.pdbx_seq_one_letter_code
_entity_poly.pdbx_strand_id
1 'polypeptide(L)'
;MKAEEEFLKNAASMVRFAEEEIKQFLAWTGKRSPYSRSAEEIRTKLQTAAADLKCLQKEYGRTPVNGPFVLTHAAIPRNGTPALD
;
A
#
# COMPACT_ATOMS: atom_id res chain seq x y z
N MET A 1 -0.20 -10.18 15.55
CA MET A 1 -0.17 -9.32 14.35
C MET A 1 -0.74 -10.10 13.20
N LYS A 2 -1.46 -9.45 12.29
CA LYS A 2 -1.85 -10.08 11.03
C LYS A 2 -0.65 -10.10 10.07
N ALA A 3 -0.56 -11.11 9.21
CA ALA A 3 0.59 -11.30 8.30
C ALA A 3 0.80 -10.08 7.38
N GLU A 4 -0.29 -9.44 6.98
CA GLU A 4 -0.32 -8.25 6.14
C GLU A 4 0.26 -7.01 6.83
N GLU A 5 0.01 -6.85 8.14
CA GLU A 5 0.57 -5.74 8.93
C GLU A 5 2.08 -5.88 9.06
N GLU A 6 2.54 -7.11 9.30
CA GLU A 6 3.96 -7.44 9.40
C GLU A 6 4.66 -7.27 8.05
N PHE A 7 4.02 -7.70 6.95
CA PHE A 7 4.50 -7.45 5.60
C PHE A 7 4.71 -5.96 5.32
N LEU A 8 3.70 -5.12 5.61
CA LEU A 8 3.79 -3.68 5.37
C LEU A 8 4.90 -3.03 6.23
N LYS A 9 5.05 -3.46 7.48
CA LYS A 9 6.13 -3.00 8.36
C LYS A 9 7.51 -3.39 7.84
N ASN A 10 7.66 -4.62 7.34
CA ASN A 10 8.91 -5.12 6.79
C ASN A 10 9.27 -4.39 5.48
N ALA A 11 8.30 -4.22 4.59
CA ALA A 11 8.48 -3.48 3.35
C ALA A 11 8.90 -2.02 3.61
N ALA A 12 8.23 -1.33 4.54
CA ALA A 12 8.59 0.05 4.91
C ALA A 12 10.01 0.14 5.50
N SER A 13 10.43 -0.86 6.28
CA SER A 13 11.77 -0.91 6.85
C SER A 13 12.82 -1.10 5.75
N MET A 14 12.60 -2.01 4.81
CA MET A 14 13.51 -2.24 3.67
C MET A 14 13.69 -0.99 2.81
N VAL A 15 12.60 -0.29 2.48
CA VAL A 15 12.66 0.95 1.68
C VAL A 15 13.48 2.02 2.40
N ARG A 16 13.27 2.17 3.72
CA ARG A 16 14.03 3.13 4.53
C ARG A 16 15.52 2.80 4.57
N PHE A 17 15.88 1.52 4.73
CA PHE A 17 17.28 1.10 4.70
C PHE A 17 17.91 1.40 3.34
N ALA A 18 17.23 1.03 2.25
CA ALA A 18 17.71 1.32 0.91
C ALA A 18 17.90 2.83 0.67
N GLU A 19 17.03 3.69 1.20
CA GLU A 19 17.17 5.14 1.08
C GLU A 19 18.45 5.64 1.78
N GLU A 20 18.73 5.17 2.99
CA GLU A 20 19.93 5.58 3.73
C GLU A 20 21.22 5.08 3.06
N GLU A 21 21.23 3.86 2.49
CA GLU A 21 22.37 3.35 1.71
C GLU A 21 22.67 4.24 0.50
N ILE A 22 21.64 4.64 -0.26
CA ILE A 22 21.81 5.53 -1.42
C ILE A 22 22.27 6.92 -1.01
N LYS A 23 21.77 7.44 0.12
CA LYS A 23 22.20 8.72 0.68
C LYS A 23 23.67 8.67 1.13
N GLN A 24 24.13 7.58 1.72
CA GLN A 24 25.55 7.38 2.04
C GLN A 24 26.40 7.30 0.77
N PHE A 25 25.94 6.55 -0.24
CA PHE A 25 26.61 6.48 -1.54
C PHE A 25 26.78 7.87 -2.18
N LEU A 26 25.75 8.71 -2.14
CA LEU A 26 25.81 10.10 -2.61
C LEU A 26 26.80 10.95 -1.79
N ALA A 27 26.88 10.73 -0.48
CA ALA A 27 27.84 11.41 0.38
C ALA A 27 29.29 11.00 0.06
N TRP A 28 29.55 9.72 -0.24
CA TRP A 28 30.89 9.21 -0.56
C TRP A 28 31.36 9.63 -1.94
N THR A 29 30.48 9.59 -2.94
CA THR A 29 30.86 9.86 -4.33
C THR A 29 30.86 11.36 -4.69
N GLY A 30 30.17 12.18 -3.89
CA GLY A 30 30.11 13.62 -4.07
C GLY A 30 29.17 14.06 -5.20
N LYS A 31 28.65 15.29 -5.09
CA LYS A 31 27.58 15.82 -5.97
C LYS A 31 27.95 15.90 -7.46
N ARG A 32 29.24 16.00 -7.79
CA ARG A 32 29.76 16.10 -9.17
C ARG A 32 30.15 14.75 -9.78
N SER A 33 29.89 13.66 -9.08
CA SER A 33 30.06 12.30 -9.61
C SER A 33 29.17 12.06 -10.84
N PRO A 34 29.64 11.33 -11.86
CA PRO A 34 28.80 10.95 -13.00
C PRO A 34 27.57 10.11 -12.59
N TYR A 35 27.60 9.51 -11.39
CA TYR A 35 26.52 8.67 -10.86
C TYR A 35 25.51 9.45 -9.99
N SER A 36 25.77 10.73 -9.70
CA SER A 36 24.97 11.50 -8.73
C SER A 36 23.51 11.65 -9.17
N ARG A 37 23.28 11.89 -10.47
CA ARG A 37 21.94 11.98 -11.03
C ARG A 37 21.15 10.69 -10.84
N SER A 38 21.72 9.55 -11.27
CA SER A 38 21.04 8.26 -11.17
C SER A 38 20.78 7.86 -9.72
N ALA A 39 21.72 8.15 -8.81
CA ALA A 39 21.55 7.89 -7.39
C ALA A 39 20.46 8.77 -6.74
N GLU A 40 20.38 10.05 -7.08
CA GLU A 40 19.25 10.91 -6.63
C GLU A 40 17.91 10.43 -7.22
N GLU A 41 17.87 10.00 -8.49
CA GLU A 41 16.66 9.43 -9.08
C GLU A 41 16.20 8.15 -8.36
N ILE A 42 17.12 7.26 -7.98
CA ILE A 42 16.81 6.08 -7.16
C ILE A 42 16.27 6.51 -5.80
N ARG A 43 16.93 7.48 -5.16
CA ARG A 43 16.51 8.01 -3.86
C ARG A 43 15.10 8.60 -3.89
N THR A 44 14.77 9.39 -4.92
CA THR A 44 13.41 9.93 -5.10
C THR A 44 12.37 8.81 -5.24
N LYS A 45 12.67 7.77 -6.03
CA LYS A 45 11.76 6.61 -6.17
C LYS A 45 11.53 5.87 -4.85
N LEU A 46 12.57 5.72 -4.02
CA LEU A 46 12.45 5.14 -2.68
C LEU A 46 11.59 6.00 -1.76
N GLN A 47 11.72 7.33 -1.82
CA GLN A 47 10.86 8.25 -1.06
C GLN A 47 9.40 8.15 -1.47
N THR A 48 9.11 8.04 -2.78
CA THR A 48 7.75 7.79 -3.28
C THR A 48 7.22 6.45 -2.76
N ALA A 49 8.00 5.37 -2.87
CA ALA A 49 7.59 4.05 -2.38
C ALA A 49 7.32 4.05 -0.86
N ALA A 50 8.11 4.78 -0.07
CA ALA A 50 7.88 4.92 1.36
C ALA A 50 6.56 5.67 1.66
N ALA A 51 6.24 6.70 0.89
CA ALA A 51 4.98 7.42 1.00
C ALA A 51 3.79 6.53 0.64
N ASP A 52 3.90 5.77 -0.45
CA ASP A 52 2.85 4.84 -0.91
C ASP A 52 2.59 3.74 0.11
N LEU A 53 3.64 3.14 0.69
CA LEU A 53 3.52 2.15 1.76
C LEU A 53 2.83 2.72 3.02
N LYS A 54 3.12 3.98 3.36
CA LYS A 54 2.46 4.68 4.47
C LYS A 54 0.98 4.94 4.19
N CYS A 55 0.63 5.25 2.95
CA CYS A 55 -0.78 5.37 2.53
C CYS A 55 -1.48 4.02 2.62
N LEU A 56 -0.87 2.96 2.06
CA LEU A 56 -1.40 1.60 2.11
C LEU A 56 -1.60 1.10 3.55
N GLN A 57 -0.66 1.39 4.46
CA GLN A 57 -0.81 1.06 5.88
C GLN A 57 -1.99 1.78 6.53
N LYS A 58 -2.23 3.06 6.20
CA LYS A 58 -3.39 3.80 6.69
C LYS A 58 -4.70 3.25 6.14
N GLU A 59 -4.73 2.87 4.86
CA GLU A 59 -5.90 2.27 4.21
C GLU A 59 -6.23 0.92 4.83
N TYR A 60 -5.22 0.06 5.00
CA TYR A 60 -5.37 -1.22 5.68
C TYR A 60 -5.85 -1.07 7.13
N GLY A 61 -5.32 -0.08 7.86
CA GLY A 61 -5.77 0.22 9.22
C GLY A 61 -7.16 0.86 9.31
N ARG A 62 -7.71 1.37 8.20
CA ARG A 62 -9.06 1.93 8.09
C ARG A 62 -10.10 0.90 7.67
N THR A 63 -9.71 -0.22 7.08
CA THR A 63 -10.62 -1.33 6.81
C THR A 63 -11.15 -1.87 8.15
N PRO A 64 -12.47 -1.77 8.43
CA PRO A 64 -13.01 -2.29 9.66
C PRO A 64 -12.83 -3.81 9.68
N VAL A 65 -12.07 -4.30 10.66
CA VAL A 65 -12.15 -5.70 11.06
C VAL A 65 -13.51 -5.86 11.75
N ASN A 66 -14.44 -6.55 11.08
CA ASN A 66 -15.79 -6.93 11.51
C ASN A 66 -16.94 -6.00 11.06
N GLY A 67 -17.62 -6.41 9.99
CA GLY A 67 -19.07 -6.30 9.86
C GLY A 67 -19.56 -7.63 9.25
N PRO A 68 -20.65 -8.24 9.75
CA PRO A 68 -21.14 -9.48 9.18
C PRO A 68 -21.45 -9.25 7.70
N PHE A 69 -21.07 -10.20 6.85
CA PHE A 69 -21.52 -10.25 5.47
C PHE A 69 -23.03 -10.47 5.49
N VAL A 70 -23.80 -9.39 5.60
CA VAL A 70 -25.25 -9.44 5.43
C VAL A 70 -25.46 -9.63 3.93
N LEU A 71 -25.63 -10.90 3.53
CA LEU A 71 -26.36 -11.24 2.31
C LEU A 71 -27.75 -10.63 2.45
N THR A 72 -27.91 -9.37 2.08
CA THR A 72 -29.23 -8.86 1.72
C THR A 72 -29.63 -9.64 0.47
N HIS A 73 -30.41 -10.70 0.66
CA HIS A 73 -31.24 -11.27 -0.38
C HIS A 73 -32.05 -10.12 -0.96
N ALA A 74 -31.59 -9.60 -2.10
CA ALA A 74 -32.40 -8.76 -2.95
C ALA A 74 -33.67 -9.57 -3.24
N ALA A 75 -34.80 -9.09 -2.72
CA ALA A 75 -36.10 -9.64 -3.02
C ALA A 75 -36.27 -9.60 -4.54
N ILE A 76 -36.25 -10.77 -5.17
CA ILE A 76 -36.64 -10.93 -6.57
C ILE A 76 -38.17 -10.85 -6.57
N PRO A 77 -38.81 -9.83 -7.15
CA PRO A 77 -40.26 -9.85 -7.31
C PRO A 77 -40.60 -10.92 -8.35
N ARG A 78 -41.15 -12.05 -7.90
CA ARG A 78 -41.78 -13.02 -8.82
C ARG A 78 -43.13 -12.44 -9.26
N ASN A 79 -43.14 -11.85 -10.44
CA ASN A 79 -44.37 -11.62 -11.19
C ASN A 79 -44.97 -12.96 -11.67
N GLY A 80 -46.31 -13.06 -11.62
CA GLY A 80 -47.15 -14.12 -12.20
C GLY A 80 -47.54 -15.20 -11.18
N THR A 81 -48.80 -15.57 -10.94
CA THR A 81 -49.99 -15.61 -11.82
C THR A 81 -51.27 -15.82 -10.94
N PRO A 82 -52.49 -15.97 -11.51
CA PRO A 82 -53.70 -15.20 -11.19
C PRO A 82 -54.56 -15.75 -10.03
N ALA A 83 -55.49 -14.92 -9.54
CA ALA A 83 -56.56 -15.36 -8.65
C ALA A 83 -57.56 -16.27 -9.40
N LEU A 84 -57.85 -17.42 -8.81
CA LEU A 84 -58.99 -18.28 -9.14
C LEU A 84 -59.94 -18.26 -7.94
N ASP A 85 -61.23 -18.13 -8.28
CA ASP A 85 -62.48 -18.08 -7.49
C ASP A 85 -62.79 -16.79 -6.69
#